data_AF-A0A8K0P1D5-F1
#
_entry.id   AF-A0A8K0P1D5-F1
#
_cell.length_a   1.000
_cell.length_b   1.000
_cell.length_c   1.000
_cell.angle_alpha   90.00
_cell.angle_beta   90.00
_cell.angle_gamma   90.00
#
_symmetry.space_group_name_H-M   'P 1'
#
loop_
_entity.id
_entity.type
_entity.pdbx_description
1 polymer ?
#
loop_
_entity_poly.entity_id
_entity_poly.type
_entity_poly.pdbx_seq_one_letter_code
_entity_poly.pdbx_strand_id
1 'polypeptide(L)'
;MWMKRGFGSLFHVASLIGFYTSKVIDISVKSSFCKAQSHWEKKQGTEEYYQWARKNASECLGSAGKIEVNSIWEMFWRSENLHENYIGDGGSKTYKGVVTYGETVEAKKKEFINYIQKLMGARLHVCKKGK
;
A
#
# COMPACT_ATOMS: atom_id res chain seq x y z
N MET A 1 18.45 -0.84 16.54
CA MET A 1 19.10 -1.18 15.25
C MET A 1 18.02 -1.35 14.19
N TRP A 2 17.49 -0.25 13.62
CA TRP A 2 16.38 -0.31 12.64
C TRP A 2 16.57 0.62 11.42
N MET A 3 17.58 1.50 11.44
CA MET A 3 17.97 2.32 10.29
C MET A 3 19.40 1.97 9.85
N LYS A 4 19.60 0.79 9.26
CA LYS A 4 20.78 0.53 8.43
C LYS A 4 20.33 0.56 6.96
N ARG A 5 21.04 1.30 6.12
CA ARG A 5 20.75 1.40 4.68
C ARG A 5 20.71 -0.01 4.08
N GLY A 6 19.60 -0.38 3.42
CA GLY A 6 19.39 -1.71 2.83
C GLY A 6 18.54 -2.69 3.65
N PHE A 7 18.23 -2.37 4.92
CA PHE A 7 17.29 -3.16 5.72
C PHE A 7 15.88 -2.58 5.65
N GLY A 8 14.94 -3.37 5.11
CA GLY A 8 13.50 -3.06 5.13
C GLY A 8 12.81 -3.69 6.33
N SER A 9 11.83 -3.00 6.89
CA SER A 9 10.96 -3.58 7.92
C SER A 9 10.07 -4.68 7.32
N LEU A 10 9.83 -5.74 8.09
CA LEU A 10 8.83 -6.75 7.76
C LEU A 10 7.40 -6.26 8.04
N PHE A 11 7.27 -5.28 8.92
CA PHE A 11 6.00 -4.62 9.23
C PHE A 11 5.83 -3.37 8.37
N HIS A 12 4.62 -3.24 7.84
CA HIS A 12 4.14 -2.10 7.08
C HIS A 12 3.04 -1.44 7.88
N VAL A 13 3.15 -0.14 8.10
CA VAL A 13 2.14 0.67 8.77
C VAL A 13 1.61 1.67 7.76
N ALA A 14 0.31 1.63 7.51
CA ALA A 14 -0.41 2.61 6.72
C ALA A 14 -1.32 3.42 7.65
N SER A 15 -1.44 4.72 7.40
CA SER A 15 -2.36 5.59 8.14
C SER A 15 -3.14 6.48 7.20
N LEU A 16 -4.41 6.69 7.52
CA LEU A 16 -5.24 7.73 6.91
C LEU A 16 -5.22 8.96 7.80
N ILE A 17 -4.88 10.11 7.22
CA ILE A 17 -4.87 11.38 7.93
C ILE A 17 -5.94 12.27 7.30
N GLY A 18 -6.81 12.81 8.15
CA GLY A 18 -7.83 13.77 7.70
C GLY A 18 -7.18 15.06 7.26
N PHE A 19 -7.43 15.47 6.02
CA PHE A 19 -6.81 16.67 5.45
C PHE A 19 -7.13 17.94 6.25
N TYR A 20 -8.39 18.15 6.61
CA TYR A 20 -8.83 19.34 7.35
C TYR A 20 -8.55 19.26 8.86
N THR A 21 -8.60 18.06 9.43
CA THR A 21 -8.43 17.87 10.88
C THR A 21 -6.98 17.70 11.26
N SER A 22 -6.12 17.30 10.32
CA SER A 22 -4.74 16.87 10.56
C SER A 22 -4.63 15.76 11.63
N LYS A 23 -5.71 15.00 11.84
CA LYS A 23 -5.78 13.87 12.78
C LYS A 23 -5.69 12.55 12.03
N VAL A 24 -5.11 11.55 12.67
CA VAL A 24 -5.15 10.17 12.19
C VAL A 24 -6.58 9.66 12.33
N ILE A 25 -7.18 9.25 11.22
CA ILE A 25 -8.55 8.72 11.13
C ILE A 25 -8.53 7.20 11.28
N ASP A 26 -7.59 6.53 10.61
CA ASP A 26 -7.47 5.07 10.64
C ASP A 26 -5.99 4.65 10.47
N ILE A 27 -5.67 3.46 10.96
CA ILE A 27 -4.37 2.83 10.84
C ILE A 27 -4.57 1.36 10.45
N SER A 28 -3.76 0.90 9.49
CA SER A 28 -3.64 -0.52 9.15
C SER A 28 -2.19 -0.96 9.33
N VAL A 29 -2.01 -2.02 10.12
CA VAL A 29 -0.70 -2.64 10.36
C VAL A 29 -0.70 -4.01 9.70
N LYS A 30 0.22 -4.21 8.77
CA LYS A 30 0.38 -5.46 8.02
C LYS A 30 1.82 -5.93 8.11
N SER A 31 2.02 -7.22 7.92
CA SER A 31 3.33 -7.85 7.95
C SER A 31 3.55 -8.60 6.64
N SER A 32 4.70 -8.39 6.01
CA SER A 32 5.18 -9.25 4.92
C SER A 32 5.73 -10.58 5.45
N PHE A 33 5.89 -10.69 6.76
CA PHE A 33 6.24 -11.92 7.44
C PHE A 33 4.97 -12.63 7.95
N CYS A 34 4.76 -13.85 7.48
CA CYS A 34 3.68 -14.73 7.94
C CYS A 34 4.28 -16.02 8.50
N LYS A 35 4.17 -16.24 9.82
CA LYS A 35 4.71 -17.45 10.47
C LYS A 35 4.11 -18.74 9.89
N ALA A 36 2.83 -18.69 9.53
CA ALA A 36 2.17 -19.79 8.85
C ALA A 36 2.82 -20.08 7.49
N GLN A 37 3.06 -19.06 6.67
CA GLN A 37 3.77 -19.23 5.40
C GLN A 37 5.17 -19.83 5.60
N SER A 38 5.96 -19.37 6.56
CA SER A 38 7.28 -19.95 6.84
C SER A 38 7.23 -21.43 7.27
N HIS A 39 6.13 -21.85 7.90
CA HIS A 39 5.90 -23.26 8.23
C HIS A 39 5.53 -24.08 6.97
N TRP A 40 4.65 -23.54 6.14
CA TRP A 40 4.13 -24.22 4.94
C TRP A 40 5.08 -24.17 3.73
N GLU A 41 6.00 -23.20 3.67
CA GLU A 41 7.06 -23.14 2.66
C GLU A 41 7.91 -24.41 2.63
N LYS A 42 8.12 -25.04 3.79
CA LYS A 42 8.83 -26.33 3.92
C LYS A 42 8.10 -27.50 3.23
N LYS A 43 6.82 -27.32 2.92
CA LYS A 43 5.95 -28.29 2.26
C LYS A 43 5.58 -27.86 0.84
N GLN A 44 6.32 -26.91 0.25
CA GLN A 44 6.06 -26.50 -1.14
C GLN A 44 6.06 -27.70 -2.09
N GLY A 45 5.08 -27.71 -3.01
CA GLY A 45 4.91 -28.77 -3.99
C GLY A 45 4.00 -29.92 -3.55
N THR A 46 3.53 -29.96 -2.29
CA THR A 46 2.51 -30.93 -1.87
C THR A 46 1.09 -30.43 -2.09
N GLU A 47 0.15 -31.36 -2.29
CA GLU A 47 -1.29 -31.03 -2.43
C GLU A 47 -1.82 -30.30 -1.18
N GLU A 48 -1.34 -30.69 -0.01
CA GLU A 48 -1.65 -30.04 1.28
C GLU A 48 -1.26 -28.56 1.29
N TYR A 49 -0.10 -28.22 0.71
CA TYR A 49 0.34 -26.83 0.58
C TYR A 49 -0.59 -26.04 -0.34
N TYR A 50 -1.00 -26.59 -1.48
CA TYR A 50 -1.90 -25.89 -2.41
C TYR A 50 -3.29 -25.66 -1.79
N GLN A 51 -3.83 -26.64 -1.08
CA GLN A 51 -5.09 -26.50 -0.33
C GLN A 51 -5.00 -25.44 0.76
N TRP A 52 -3.93 -25.46 1.55
CA TRP A 52 -3.69 -24.45 2.57
C TRP A 52 -3.52 -23.06 1.97
N ALA A 53 -2.70 -22.91 0.93
CA ALA A 53 -2.44 -21.65 0.25
C ALA A 53 -3.73 -21.05 -0.33
N ARG A 54 -4.60 -21.88 -0.91
CA ARG A 54 -5.89 -21.41 -1.45
C ARG A 54 -6.84 -20.91 -0.36
N LYS A 55 -6.84 -21.56 0.81
CA LYS A 55 -7.67 -21.17 1.96
C LYS A 55 -7.11 -19.95 2.72
N ASN A 56 -5.79 -19.78 2.78
CA ASN A 56 -5.11 -18.77 3.60
C ASN A 56 -4.48 -17.64 2.76
N ALA A 57 -4.77 -17.57 1.47
CA ALA A 57 -4.23 -16.58 0.53
C ALA A 57 -4.49 -15.12 0.95
N SER A 58 -5.54 -14.88 1.74
CA SER A 58 -5.92 -13.56 2.25
C SER A 58 -5.19 -13.16 3.53
N GLU A 59 -4.72 -14.11 4.35
CA GLU A 59 -4.13 -13.85 5.66
C GLU A 59 -2.63 -13.55 5.61
N CYS A 60 -1.88 -14.22 4.73
CA CYS A 60 -0.44 -13.97 4.54
C CYS A 60 -0.23 -12.97 3.38
N LEU A 61 -0.05 -11.70 3.71
CA LEU A 61 0.00 -10.63 2.71
C LEU A 61 1.40 -10.51 2.09
N GLY A 62 1.44 -10.59 0.75
CA GLY A 62 2.63 -10.74 -0.08
C GLY A 62 3.56 -9.52 -0.17
N SER A 63 3.95 -9.14 -1.40
CA SER A 63 4.97 -8.09 -1.59
C SER A 63 4.55 -6.73 -1.01
N ALA A 64 5.55 -5.89 -0.68
CA ALA A 64 5.34 -4.55 -0.10
C ALA A 64 4.30 -3.71 -0.86
N GLY A 65 4.33 -3.73 -2.20
CA GLY A 65 3.35 -3.01 -3.02
C GLY A 65 1.92 -3.56 -2.92
N LYS A 66 1.76 -4.88 -2.74
CA LYS A 66 0.44 -5.49 -2.52
C LYS A 66 -0.09 -5.17 -1.12
N ILE A 67 0.80 -5.12 -0.13
CA ILE A 67 0.46 -4.73 1.24
C ILE A 67 -0.03 -3.28 1.28
N GLU A 68 0.64 -2.35 0.59
CA GLU A 68 0.23 -0.93 0.52
C GLU A 68 -1.20 -0.79 0.00
N VAL A 69 -1.49 -1.39 -1.16
CA VAL A 69 -2.82 -1.35 -1.79
C VAL A 69 -3.89 -1.95 -0.88
N ASN A 70 -3.62 -3.13 -0.33
CA ASN A 70 -4.59 -3.84 0.50
C ASN A 70 -4.85 -3.10 1.82
N SER A 71 -3.82 -2.51 2.44
CA SER A 71 -3.98 -1.68 3.65
C SER A 71 -4.90 -0.50 3.40
N ILE A 72 -4.69 0.21 2.29
CA ILE A 72 -5.51 1.37 1.94
C ILE A 72 -6.95 0.92 1.65
N TRP A 73 -7.12 -0.15 0.87
CA TRP A 73 -8.45 -0.68 0.57
C TRP A 73 -9.23 -1.06 1.83
N GLU A 74 -8.61 -1.77 2.78
CA GLU A 74 -9.28 -2.13 4.04
C GLU A 74 -9.73 -0.90 4.83
N MET A 75 -8.91 0.14 4.91
CA MET A 75 -9.28 1.38 5.62
C MET A 75 -10.40 2.15 4.89
N PHE A 76 -10.42 2.10 3.55
CA PHE A 76 -11.54 2.65 2.77
C PHE A 76 -12.82 1.84 2.94
N TRP A 77 -12.73 0.51 2.96
CA TRP A 77 -13.86 -0.40 3.17
C TRP A 77 -14.50 -0.23 4.55
N ARG A 78 -13.70 -0.04 5.61
CA ARG A 78 -14.21 0.25 6.97
C ARG A 78 -14.97 1.56 7.06
N SER A 79 -14.66 2.51 6.17
CA SER A 79 -15.38 3.76 6.07
C SER A 79 -16.60 3.51 5.18
N GLU A 80 -17.78 3.34 5.78
CA GLU A 80 -19.08 3.20 5.11
C GLU A 80 -19.43 4.44 4.25
N ASN A 81 -18.71 4.65 3.14
CA ASN A 81 -18.81 5.81 2.23
C ASN A 81 -18.29 7.16 2.75
N LEU A 82 -17.52 7.20 3.85
CA LEU A 82 -16.98 8.47 4.38
C LEU A 82 -15.80 9.05 3.57
N HIS A 83 -15.07 8.23 2.83
CA HIS A 83 -13.83 8.63 2.15
C HIS A 83 -13.99 8.67 0.62
N GLU A 84 -14.42 9.80 0.07
CA GLU A 84 -14.62 9.98 -1.38
C GLU A 84 -13.35 10.35 -2.16
N ASN A 85 -12.34 10.91 -1.50
CA ASN A 85 -11.17 11.47 -2.17
C ASN A 85 -9.90 10.75 -1.72
N TYR A 86 -9.16 10.20 -2.68
CA TYR A 86 -7.83 9.63 -2.44
C TYR A 86 -6.75 10.68 -2.73
N ILE A 87 -5.97 11.02 -1.71
CA ILE A 87 -4.77 11.85 -1.80
C ILE A 87 -3.61 11.03 -1.24
N GLY A 88 -2.66 10.65 -2.08
CA GLY A 88 -1.50 9.87 -1.64
C GLY A 88 -0.25 10.17 -2.47
N ASP A 89 0.92 10.06 -1.83
CA ASP A 89 2.24 10.08 -2.48
C ASP A 89 2.64 8.69 -3.01
N GLY A 90 1.74 7.71 -2.89
CA GLY A 90 1.92 6.37 -3.46
C GLY A 90 2.11 6.42 -4.98
N GLY A 91 2.84 5.45 -5.52
CA GLY A 91 3.11 5.39 -6.95
C GLY A 91 1.83 5.30 -7.79
N SER A 92 1.94 5.56 -9.09
CA SER A 92 0.80 5.49 -10.03
C SER A 92 0.07 4.14 -10.04
N LYS A 93 0.73 3.08 -9.54
CA LYS A 93 0.18 1.73 -9.37
C LYS A 93 -0.69 1.56 -8.12
N THR A 94 -0.42 2.30 -7.04
CA THR A 94 -1.18 2.18 -5.78
C THR A 94 -2.62 2.60 -5.98
N TYR A 95 -2.86 3.76 -6.60
CA TYR A 95 -4.22 4.24 -6.88
C TYR A 95 -5.02 3.26 -7.74
N LYS A 96 -4.41 2.75 -8.83
CA LYS A 96 -5.06 1.74 -9.67
C LYS A 96 -5.44 0.50 -8.86
N GLY A 97 -4.52 0.02 -8.03
CA GLY A 97 -4.78 -1.13 -7.15
C GLY A 97 -5.96 -0.91 -6.20
N VAL A 98 -6.06 0.28 -5.60
CA VAL A 98 -7.15 0.64 -4.67
C VAL A 98 -8.49 0.69 -5.39
N VAL A 99 -8.56 1.30 -6.58
CA VAL A 99 -9.79 1.37 -7.39
C VAL A 99 -10.20 0.01 -7.92
N THR A 100 -9.26 -0.82 -8.39
CA THR A 100 -9.56 -2.16 -8.92
C THR A 100 -10.00 -3.15 -7.84
N TYR A 101 -9.57 -2.97 -6.59
CA TYR A 101 -9.99 -3.83 -5.47
C TYR A 101 -11.40 -3.48 -4.95
N GLY A 102 -11.89 -2.26 -5.16
CA GLY A 102 -13.21 -1.82 -4.71
C GLY A 102 -14.20 -1.75 -5.86
N GLU A 103 -15.06 -2.75 -6.01
CA GLU A 103 -16.14 -2.74 -7.01
C GLU A 103 -17.24 -1.70 -6.72
N THR A 104 -17.22 -1.03 -5.56
CA THR A 104 -18.34 -0.24 -5.04
C THR A 104 -18.04 1.22 -4.68
N VAL A 105 -16.78 1.64 -4.57
CA VAL A 105 -16.43 3.02 -4.16
C VAL A 105 -15.38 3.61 -5.09
N GLU A 106 -15.81 4.51 -5.98
CA GLU A 106 -14.92 5.23 -6.89
C GLU A 106 -14.24 6.39 -6.13
N ALA A 107 -13.15 6.09 -5.43
CA ALA A 107 -12.35 7.12 -4.77
C ALA A 107 -11.75 8.08 -5.82
N LYS A 108 -12.17 9.35 -5.80
CA LYS A 108 -11.66 10.37 -6.75
C LYS A 108 -10.22 10.71 -6.42
N LYS A 109 -9.30 10.48 -7.36
CA LYS A 109 -7.90 10.88 -7.21
C LYS A 109 -7.78 12.40 -7.21
N LYS A 110 -7.11 12.95 -6.20
CA LYS A 110 -6.59 14.32 -6.22
C LYS A 110 -5.08 14.30 -6.23
N GLU A 111 -4.48 15.22 -6.98
CA GLU A 111 -3.02 15.31 -7.06
C GLU A 111 -2.45 15.90 -5.78
N PHE A 112 -1.38 15.28 -5.27
CA PHE A 112 -0.68 15.72 -4.08
C PHE A 112 0.34 16.80 -4.42
N ILE A 113 0.43 17.87 -3.63
CA ILE A 113 1.31 19.02 -3.90
C ILE A 113 2.78 18.59 -4.06
N ASN A 114 3.25 17.63 -3.25
CA ASN A 114 4.63 17.14 -3.39
C ASN A 114 4.87 16.41 -4.71
N TYR A 115 3.85 15.79 -5.31
CA TYR A 115 3.95 15.20 -6.64
C TYR A 115 4.18 16.28 -7.70
N ILE A 116 3.39 17.35 -7.65
CA ILE A 116 3.58 18.54 -8.52
C ILE A 116 4.98 19.13 -8.32
N GLN A 117 5.43 19.27 -7.07
CA GLN A 117 6.76 19.77 -6.75
C GLN A 117 7.88 18.87 -7.31
N LYS A 118 7.75 17.54 -7.19
CA LYS A 118 8.70 16.58 -7.80
C LYS A 118 8.75 16.73 -9.32
N LEU A 119 7.60 16.90 -9.98
CA LEU A 119 7.54 17.13 -11.43
C LEU A 119 8.21 18.45 -11.84
N MET A 120 7.93 19.53 -11.11
CA MET A 120 8.58 20.83 -11.35
C MET A 120 10.10 20.74 -11.16
N GLY A 121 10.56 20.07 -10.11
CA GLY A 121 11.98 19.85 -9.84
C GLY A 121 12.68 19.04 -10.94
N ALA A 122 12.05 17.98 -11.43
CA ALA A 122 12.59 17.18 -12.54
C ALA A 122 12.75 18.02 -13.82
N ARG A 123 11.74 18.83 -14.17
CA ARG A 123 11.79 19.74 -15.32
C ARG A 123 12.91 20.79 -15.18
N LEU A 124 13.03 21.41 -14.01
CA LEU A 124 14.12 22.36 -13.71
C LEU A 124 15.50 21.73 -13.91
N HIS A 125 15.68 20.47 -13.50
CA HIS A 125 16.95 19.77 -13.65
C HIS A 125 17.30 19.48 -15.12
N VAL A 126 16.30 19.16 -15.95
CA VAL A 126 16.49 19.02 -17.41
C VAL A 126 16.88 20.36 -18.03
N CYS A 127 16.17 21.46 -17.70
CA CYS A 127 16.50 22.79 -18.19
C CYS A 127 17.90 23.26 -17.77
N LYS A 128 18.38 22.86 -16.59
CA LYS A 128 19.74 23.18 -16.12
C LYS A 128 20.82 22.43 -16.90
N LYS A 129 20.56 21.20 -17.37
CA LYS A 129 21.53 20.40 -18.13
C LYS A 129 21.61 20.77 -19.61
N GLY A 130 20.57 21.43 -20.14
CA GLY A 130 20.53 21.95 -21.52
C GLY A 130 21.07 23.36 -21.69
N LYS A 131 21.70 23.92 -20.64
CA LYS A 131 22.51 25.15 -20.66
C LYS A 131 23.96 24.77 -20.42
#